data_AF-A0A841F6R3-F1
#
_entry.id   AF-A0A841F6R3-F1
#
_cell.length_a   1.000
_cell.length_b   1.000
_cell.length_c   1.000
_cell.angle_alpha   90.00
_cell.angle_beta   90.00
_cell.angle_gamma   90.00
#
_symmetry.space_group_name_H-M   'P 1'
#
loop_
_entity.id
_entity.type
_entity.pdbx_description
1 polymer ?
#
loop_
_entity_poly.entity_id
_entity_poly.type
_entity_poly.pdbx_seq_one_letter_code
_entity_poly.pdbx_strand_id
1 'polypeptide(L)'
;MADIEKPLTAWHERLFAVLMALTDIELRGTGFIPDYSRDSLSALERHLLRRLDEPGQAALPGNRAFVEGAAAYLGEALMRVAGGAWTWPDADLGGPPGGLPVATADPAVGLAPVSPVRLLQEAATARDAARFTTVHDLWSRAVEEHRRAVPSWRPVKEQTEVDDPDPGAAPLARWLAARASAADAWARAYAPDEDWDFSPDSLSRLQELVRRKTPTKESLKDPANHDFREGAAWYLGEVLRRGVGGRWNHNPDGGDHPYLEALGPKHHTSMPFVALRIALRRDGYLRRHFDDLAR
;
A
#
# COMPACT_ATOMS: atom_id res chain seq x y z
N MET A 1 25.25 -14.20 18.94
CA MET A 1 25.37 -13.21 17.85
C MET A 1 23.97 -12.72 17.56
N ALA A 2 23.64 -11.51 18.02
CA ALA A 2 22.36 -10.89 17.67
C ALA A 2 22.36 -10.66 16.16
N ASP A 3 21.27 -11.04 15.52
CA ASP A 3 20.99 -10.75 14.11
C ASP A 3 20.95 -9.22 13.98
N ILE A 4 21.99 -8.60 13.42
CA ILE A 4 21.98 -7.16 13.16
C ILE A 4 21.13 -7.00 11.91
N GLU A 5 19.82 -6.86 12.13
CA GLU A 5 18.91 -6.46 11.09
C GLU A 5 19.44 -5.17 10.42
N LYS A 6 19.53 -5.17 9.10
CA LYS A 6 20.05 -4.01 8.37
C LYS A 6 19.12 -2.82 8.64
N PRO A 7 19.63 -1.63 9.01
CA PRO A 7 18.79 -0.48 9.36
C PRO A 7 17.73 -0.09 8.33
N LEU A 8 17.99 -0.33 7.03
CA LEU A 8 17.02 -0.11 5.95
C LEU A 8 15.84 -1.09 6.01
N THR A 9 16.08 -2.36 6.33
CA THR A 9 15.02 -3.37 6.51
C THR A 9 14.11 -2.97 7.67
N ALA A 10 14.70 -2.68 8.83
CA ALA A 10 13.98 -2.22 10.01
C ALA A 10 13.24 -0.89 9.81
N TRP A 11 13.67 -0.07 8.84
CA TRP A 11 12.97 1.14 8.43
C TRP A 11 11.73 0.80 7.59
N HIS A 12 11.87 -0.05 6.57
CA HIS A 12 10.76 -0.48 5.74
C HIS A 12 9.65 -1.16 6.56
N GLU A 13 10.00 -2.11 7.45
CA GLU A 13 9.02 -2.83 8.29
C GLU A 13 8.22 -1.92 9.25
N ARG A 14 8.77 -0.76 9.60
CA ARG A 14 8.13 0.18 10.53
C ARG A 14 7.51 1.39 9.85
N LEU A 15 7.76 1.59 8.55
CA LEU A 15 7.38 2.81 7.83
C LEU A 15 5.88 3.07 7.91
N PHE A 16 5.07 2.03 7.69
CA PHE A 16 3.61 2.11 7.81
C PHE A 16 3.17 2.50 9.23
N ALA A 17 3.68 1.80 10.24
CA ALA A 17 3.32 2.06 11.64
C ALA A 17 3.70 3.49 12.09
N VAL A 18 4.86 3.98 11.64
CA VAL A 18 5.36 5.32 11.96
C VAL A 18 4.51 6.41 11.29
N LEU A 19 4.10 6.22 10.04
CA LEU A 19 3.20 7.14 9.34
C LEU A 19 1.79 7.14 9.96
N MET A 20 1.26 5.97 10.29
CA MET A 20 -0.01 5.86 11.02
C MET A 20 0.05 6.56 12.38
N ALA A 21 1.14 6.40 13.13
CA ALA A 21 1.33 7.11 14.40
C ALA A 21 1.37 8.63 14.20
N LEU A 22 2.01 9.13 13.13
CA LEU A 22 1.99 10.56 12.80
C LEU A 22 0.56 11.06 12.59
N THR A 23 -0.19 10.44 11.68
CA THR A 23 -1.50 10.95 11.25
C THR A 23 -2.57 10.74 12.30
N ASP A 24 -2.59 9.56 12.91
CA ASP A 24 -3.71 9.10 13.75
C ASP A 24 -3.46 9.34 15.22
N ILE A 25 -2.26 9.74 15.64
CA ILE A 25 -1.94 10.01 17.04
C ILE A 25 -1.38 11.42 17.17
N GLU A 26 -0.23 11.70 16.55
CA GLU A 26 0.49 12.95 16.78
C GLU A 26 -0.21 14.18 16.17
N LEU A 27 -0.86 14.02 15.02
CA LEU A 27 -1.59 15.08 14.32
C LEU A 27 -3.12 14.93 14.44
N ARG A 28 -3.60 14.01 15.27
CA ARG A 28 -5.04 13.82 15.48
C ARG A 28 -5.70 15.11 15.96
N GLY A 29 -6.80 15.50 15.31
CA GLY A 29 -7.59 16.66 15.70
C GLY A 29 -6.97 18.01 15.33
N THR A 30 -5.84 18.03 14.63
CA THR A 30 -5.18 19.27 14.18
C THR A 30 -5.75 19.84 12.87
N GLY A 31 -6.58 19.06 12.16
CA GLY A 31 -7.05 19.39 10.81
C GLY A 31 -6.00 19.14 9.71
N PHE A 32 -4.88 18.47 10.03
CA PHE A 32 -3.90 18.05 9.04
C PHE A 32 -4.49 17.07 8.03
N ILE A 33 -4.26 17.32 6.74
CA ILE A 33 -4.69 16.45 5.63
C ILE A 33 -3.42 15.77 5.07
N PRO A 34 -3.26 14.44 5.27
CA PRO A 34 -2.07 13.70 4.85
C PRO A 34 -2.17 13.27 3.36
N ASP A 35 -2.09 14.20 2.43
CA ASP A 35 -2.20 13.93 0.98
C ASP A 35 -0.87 13.98 0.21
N TYR A 36 0.25 14.09 0.94
CA TYR A 36 1.62 14.24 0.43
C TYR A 36 1.82 15.44 -0.51
N SER A 37 0.88 16.40 -0.52
CA SER A 37 0.99 17.62 -1.32
C SER A 37 2.01 18.60 -0.74
N ARG A 38 2.43 19.56 -1.56
CA ARG A 38 3.19 20.74 -1.11
C ARG A 38 2.52 21.47 0.07
N ASP A 39 1.19 21.58 0.05
CA ASP A 39 0.43 22.27 1.10
C ASP A 39 0.43 21.48 2.41
N SER A 40 0.33 20.14 2.34
CA SER A 40 0.51 19.29 3.51
C SER A 40 1.91 19.39 4.10
N LEU A 41 2.95 19.51 3.27
CA LEU A 41 4.32 19.75 3.75
C LEU A 41 4.46 21.10 4.45
N SER A 42 3.86 22.17 3.92
CA SER A 42 3.81 23.47 4.60
C SER A 42 3.04 23.40 5.92
N ALA A 43 1.95 22.63 5.99
CA ALA A 43 1.21 22.41 7.23
C ALA A 43 2.04 21.63 8.26
N LEU A 44 2.71 20.56 7.84
CA LEU A 44 3.58 19.74 8.67
C LEU A 44 4.74 20.56 9.25
N GLU A 45 5.40 21.39 8.43
CA GLU A 45 6.49 22.27 8.86
C GLU A 45 6.01 23.28 9.93
N ARG A 46 4.80 23.84 9.78
CA ARG A 46 4.21 24.69 10.82
C ARG A 46 3.91 23.93 12.11
N HIS A 47 3.51 22.66 12.05
CA HIS A 47 3.34 21.81 13.24
C HIS A 47 4.68 21.53 13.93
N LEU A 48 5.71 21.22 13.14
CA LEU A 48 7.07 21.05 13.62
C LEU A 48 7.55 22.27 14.40
N LEU A 49 7.45 23.47 13.82
CA LEU A 49 7.93 24.70 14.45
C LEU A 49 7.13 25.10 15.70
N ARG A 50 5.86 24.71 15.80
CA ARG A 50 5.09 24.91 17.04
C ARG A 50 5.48 23.94 18.14
N ARG A 51 5.82 22.70 17.78
CA ARG A 51 6.17 21.64 18.75
C ARG A 51 7.61 21.71 19.20
N LEU A 52 8.52 22.04 18.29
CA LEU A 52 9.95 22.17 18.53
C LEU A 52 10.31 23.65 18.64
N ASP A 53 9.95 24.27 19.76
CA ASP A 53 10.18 25.70 20.02
C ASP A 53 11.61 26.02 20.47
N GLU A 54 12.35 25.02 20.95
CA GLU A 54 13.76 25.15 21.36
C GLU A 54 14.70 24.24 20.55
N PRO A 55 15.96 24.69 20.30
CA PRO A 55 16.98 23.86 19.68
C PRO A 55 17.22 22.55 20.44
N GLY A 56 17.40 21.45 19.72
CA GLY A 56 17.72 20.14 20.31
C GLY A 56 16.49 19.34 20.79
N GLN A 57 15.30 19.93 20.83
CA GLN A 57 14.08 19.21 21.21
C GLN A 57 13.74 18.03 20.29
N ALA A 58 14.21 18.06 19.04
CA ALA A 58 14.06 16.94 18.10
C ALA A 58 14.68 15.63 18.60
N ALA A 59 15.72 15.71 19.44
CA ALA A 59 16.42 14.55 20.00
C ALA A 59 15.78 14.04 21.32
N LEU A 60 14.80 14.76 21.87
CA LEU A 60 14.16 14.37 23.13
C LEU A 60 13.25 13.14 22.92
N PRO A 61 13.25 12.16 23.85
CA PRO A 61 12.42 10.97 23.73
C PRO A 61 10.93 11.25 23.48
N GLY A 62 10.38 12.32 24.08
CA GLY A 62 8.98 12.72 23.90
C GLY A 62 8.62 13.24 22.51
N ASN A 63 9.61 13.55 21.67
CA ASN A 63 9.40 14.01 20.29
C ASN A 63 9.75 12.93 19.26
N ARG A 64 10.25 11.77 19.69
CA ARG A 64 10.75 10.73 18.79
C ARG A 64 9.70 10.25 17.80
N ALA A 65 8.51 9.89 18.27
CA ALA A 65 7.43 9.39 17.40
C ALA A 65 7.00 10.44 16.37
N PHE A 66 6.85 11.70 16.78
CA PHE A 66 6.55 12.81 15.89
C PHE A 66 7.66 13.06 14.86
N VAL A 67 8.94 13.08 15.28
CA VAL A 67 10.08 13.34 14.39
C VAL A 67 10.28 12.20 13.39
N GLU A 68 10.21 10.94 13.84
CA GLU A 68 10.28 9.76 12.95
C GLU A 68 9.11 9.79 11.94
N GLY A 69 7.90 10.05 12.42
CA GLY A 69 6.70 10.21 11.60
C GLY A 69 6.84 11.30 10.54
N ALA A 70 7.22 12.50 10.96
CA ALA A 70 7.39 13.64 10.06
C ALA A 70 8.50 13.39 9.03
N ALA A 71 9.58 12.70 9.43
CA ALA A 71 10.68 12.32 8.53
C ALA A 71 10.22 11.33 7.47
N ALA A 72 9.45 10.31 7.88
CA ALA A 72 8.83 9.36 6.96
C ALA A 72 7.92 10.08 5.97
N TYR A 73 7.01 10.94 6.45
CA TYR A 73 6.04 11.65 5.61
C TYR A 73 6.72 12.55 4.58
N LEU A 74 7.74 13.32 5.01
CA LEU A 74 8.51 14.19 4.14
C LEU A 74 9.25 13.41 3.06
N GLY A 75 9.96 12.32 3.42
CA GLY A 75 10.66 11.51 2.41
C GLY A 75 9.71 10.82 1.43
N GLU A 76 8.59 10.31 1.92
CA GLU A 76 7.53 9.73 1.09
C GLU A 76 6.89 10.74 0.12
N ALA A 77 6.71 12.00 0.56
CA ALA A 77 6.23 13.07 -0.31
C ALA A 77 7.24 13.42 -1.41
N LEU A 78 8.53 13.51 -1.06
CA LEU A 78 9.60 13.77 -2.03
C LEU A 78 9.71 12.66 -3.07
N MET A 79 9.69 11.39 -2.65
CA MET A 79 9.77 10.26 -3.57
C MET A 79 8.52 10.10 -4.43
N ARG A 80 7.32 10.47 -3.95
CA ARG A 80 6.11 10.53 -4.80
C ARG A 80 6.25 11.50 -5.97
N VAL A 81 7.04 12.56 -5.80
CA VAL A 81 7.31 13.54 -6.86
C VAL A 81 8.40 13.06 -7.82
N ALA A 82 9.55 12.63 -7.27
CA ALA A 82 10.77 12.41 -8.05
C ALA A 82 11.20 10.96 -8.21
N GLY A 83 10.42 10.00 -7.70
CA GLY A 83 10.80 8.59 -7.70
C GLY A 83 11.88 8.29 -6.66
N GLY A 84 12.73 7.32 -6.96
CA GLY A 84 13.85 6.90 -6.11
C GLY A 84 13.43 5.97 -4.98
N ALA A 85 14.28 5.87 -3.97
CA ALA A 85 14.16 4.89 -2.90
C ALA A 85 14.63 5.44 -1.55
N TRP A 86 14.22 4.77 -0.48
CA TRP A 86 14.89 4.91 0.81
C TRP A 86 16.26 4.24 0.77
N THR A 87 17.24 4.92 1.33
CA THR A 87 18.59 4.40 1.53
C THR A 87 19.04 4.69 2.95
N TRP A 88 19.99 3.90 3.42
CA TRP A 88 20.58 4.07 4.74
C TRP A 88 22.11 4.07 4.60
N PRO A 89 22.74 5.24 4.41
CA PRO A 89 24.19 5.29 4.28
C PRO A 89 24.85 4.86 5.59
N ASP A 90 25.86 3.99 5.48
CA ASP A 90 26.64 3.53 6.62
C ASP A 90 27.33 4.71 7.34
N ALA A 91 27.53 4.54 8.65
CA ALA A 91 28.22 5.53 9.49
C ALA A 91 29.65 5.84 8.98
N ASP A 92 30.26 4.92 8.22
CA ASP A 92 31.60 5.03 7.62
C ASP A 92 31.75 6.16 6.59
N LEU A 93 30.64 6.75 6.12
CA LEU A 93 30.64 7.96 5.28
C LEU A 93 30.57 9.27 6.11
N GLY A 94 30.94 9.23 7.40
CA GLY A 94 30.91 10.40 8.30
C GLY A 94 29.51 10.71 8.85
N GLY A 95 28.63 9.70 8.89
CA GLY A 95 27.29 9.80 9.49
C GLY A 95 27.33 9.57 11.01
N PRO A 96 26.26 9.95 11.75
CA PRO A 96 26.14 9.56 13.15
C PRO A 96 26.14 8.01 13.26
N PRO A 97 26.65 7.43 14.37
CA PRO A 97 26.56 6.00 14.62
C PRO A 97 25.11 5.52 14.51
N GLY A 98 24.84 4.56 13.62
CA GLY A 98 23.49 4.09 13.33
C GLY A 98 22.80 4.75 12.12
N GLY A 99 23.40 5.77 11.48
CA GLY A 99 22.89 6.41 10.26
C GLY A 99 21.52 7.10 10.41
N LEU A 100 21.05 7.73 9.33
CA LEU A 100 19.70 8.32 9.25
C LEU A 100 19.06 7.88 7.93
N PRO A 101 17.72 7.76 7.86
CA PRO A 101 17.05 7.46 6.61
C PRO A 101 17.28 8.61 5.62
N VAL A 102 17.52 8.23 4.36
CA VAL A 102 17.76 9.15 3.25
C VAL A 102 16.83 8.80 2.10
N ALA A 103 16.02 9.77 1.67
CA ALA A 103 15.23 9.69 0.46
C ALA A 103 16.09 10.09 -0.74
N THR A 104 16.11 9.23 -1.76
CA THR A 104 16.76 9.48 -3.04
C THR A 104 15.69 9.79 -4.09
N ALA A 105 16.06 10.50 -5.15
CA ALA A 105 15.22 10.66 -6.33
C ALA A 105 15.59 9.60 -7.39
N ASP A 106 14.79 9.49 -8.44
CA ASP A 106 15.15 8.72 -9.63
C ASP A 106 16.52 9.19 -10.15
N PRO A 107 17.50 8.29 -10.37
CA PRO A 107 18.84 8.66 -10.83
C PRO A 107 18.85 9.51 -12.11
N ALA A 108 17.81 9.39 -12.96
CA ALA A 108 17.69 10.15 -14.20
C ALA A 108 17.60 11.69 -13.99
N VAL A 109 17.12 12.15 -12.82
CA VAL A 109 17.02 13.59 -12.52
C VAL A 109 18.26 14.16 -11.82
N GLY A 110 19.21 13.32 -11.38
CA GLY A 110 20.51 13.77 -10.85
C GLY A 110 20.42 14.63 -9.57
N LEU A 111 19.35 14.49 -8.78
CA LEU A 111 19.18 15.22 -7.52
C LEU A 111 20.02 14.63 -6.40
N ALA A 112 20.52 15.51 -5.52
CA ALA A 112 21.19 15.09 -4.30
C ALA A 112 20.21 14.37 -3.34
N PRO A 113 20.63 13.28 -2.68
CA PRO A 113 19.83 12.63 -1.65
C PRO A 113 19.50 13.56 -0.48
N VAL A 114 18.31 13.41 0.09
CA VAL A 114 17.83 14.23 1.21
C VAL A 114 17.67 13.35 2.44
N SER A 115 18.27 13.73 3.56
CA SER A 115 17.93 13.14 4.87
C SER A 115 16.77 13.94 5.49
N PRO A 116 15.56 13.39 5.57
CA PRO A 116 14.41 14.14 6.09
C PRO A 116 14.60 14.54 7.56
N VAL A 117 15.25 13.70 8.36
CA VAL A 117 15.59 14.00 9.77
C VAL A 117 16.49 15.21 9.88
N ARG A 118 17.53 15.34 9.02
CA ARG A 118 18.39 16.54 9.01
C ARG A 118 17.62 17.76 8.55
N LEU A 119 16.77 17.63 7.53
CA LEU A 119 15.95 18.76 7.06
C LEU A 119 14.99 19.27 8.16
N LEU A 120 14.36 18.36 8.92
CA LEU A 120 13.55 18.67 10.10
C LEU A 120 14.36 19.43 11.16
N GLN A 121 15.55 18.95 11.50
CA GLN A 121 16.43 19.57 12.48
C GLN A 121 16.86 20.98 12.04
N GLU A 122 17.25 21.14 10.77
CA GLU A 122 17.65 22.42 10.20
C GLU A 122 16.48 23.42 10.17
N ALA A 123 15.27 22.99 9.79
CA ALA A 123 14.08 23.82 9.82
C ALA A 123 13.77 24.30 11.25
N ALA A 124 13.82 23.40 12.24
CA ALA A 124 13.61 23.72 13.64
C ALA A 124 14.66 24.70 14.20
N THR A 125 15.94 24.50 13.89
CA THR A 125 17.03 25.39 14.32
C THR A 125 16.94 26.76 13.66
N ALA A 126 16.70 26.81 12.35
CA ALA A 126 16.59 28.07 11.61
C ALA A 126 15.26 28.81 11.85
N ARG A 127 14.26 28.14 12.43
CA ARG A 127 12.89 28.63 12.57
C ARG A 127 12.27 29.04 11.22
N ASP A 128 12.65 28.32 10.17
CA ASP A 128 12.23 28.59 8.80
C ASP A 128 11.00 27.73 8.46
N ALA A 129 9.91 28.38 8.07
CA ALA A 129 8.62 27.74 7.77
C ALA A 129 8.47 27.36 6.28
N ALA A 130 9.55 27.41 5.50
CA ALA A 130 9.53 27.16 4.08
C ALA A 130 10.53 26.10 3.60
N ARG A 131 11.34 25.47 4.47
CA ARG A 131 12.37 24.51 4.00
C ARG A 131 11.77 23.29 3.34
N PHE A 132 10.67 22.74 3.87
CA PHE A 132 10.07 21.53 3.29
C PHE A 132 9.53 21.83 1.90
N THR A 133 8.81 22.95 1.76
CA THR A 133 8.29 23.36 0.46
C THR A 133 9.41 23.75 -0.51
N THR A 134 10.50 24.34 -0.04
CA THR A 134 11.66 24.68 -0.88
C THR A 134 12.31 23.44 -1.47
N VAL A 135 12.55 22.40 -0.67
CA VAL A 135 13.11 21.13 -1.15
C VAL A 135 12.14 20.40 -2.08
N HIS A 136 10.85 20.37 -1.74
CA HIS A 136 9.81 19.81 -2.61
C HIS A 136 9.74 20.52 -3.96
N ASP A 137 9.80 21.86 -3.97
CA ASP A 137 9.75 22.66 -5.20
C ASP A 137 11.00 22.44 -6.05
N LEU A 138 12.17 22.27 -5.42
CA LEU A 138 13.41 21.92 -6.12
C LEU A 138 13.28 20.57 -6.84
N TRP A 139 12.80 19.54 -6.13
CA TRP A 139 12.60 18.20 -6.70
C TRP A 139 11.55 18.21 -7.82
N SER A 140 10.43 18.92 -7.61
CA SER A 140 9.36 19.08 -8.60
C SER A 140 9.86 19.73 -9.89
N ARG A 141 10.69 20.78 -9.77
CA ARG A 141 11.26 21.49 -10.93
C ARG A 141 12.20 20.59 -11.73
N ALA A 142 13.09 19.85 -11.08
CA ALA A 142 14.01 18.94 -11.76
C ALA A 142 13.27 17.82 -12.52
N VAL A 143 12.20 17.27 -11.94
CA VAL A 143 11.32 16.29 -12.61
C VAL A 143 10.65 16.88 -13.85
N GLU A 144 10.11 18.09 -13.72
CA GLU A 144 9.45 18.78 -14.83
C GLU A 144 10.44 19.14 -15.95
N GLU A 145 11.64 19.58 -15.62
CA GLU A 145 12.73 19.83 -16.57
C GLU A 145 13.12 18.54 -17.32
N HIS A 146 13.27 17.42 -16.60
CA HIS A 146 13.59 16.14 -17.23
C HIS A 146 12.45 15.63 -18.11
N ARG A 147 11.18 15.77 -17.70
CA ARG A 147 10.01 15.40 -18.52
C ARG A 147 9.93 16.21 -19.81
N ARG A 148 10.30 17.49 -19.79
CA ARG A 148 10.37 18.31 -21.02
C ARG A 148 11.46 17.81 -21.97
N ALA A 149 12.58 17.36 -21.44
CA ALA A 149 13.66 16.77 -22.24
C ALA A 149 13.32 15.35 -22.75
N VAL A 150 12.60 14.55 -21.96
CA VAL A 150 12.22 13.16 -22.27
C VAL A 150 10.73 12.93 -21.95
N PRO A 151 9.80 13.28 -22.86
CA PRO A 151 8.36 13.24 -22.58
C PRO A 151 7.78 11.85 -22.26
N SER A 152 8.47 10.78 -22.68
CA SER A 152 8.09 9.39 -22.37
C SER A 152 8.55 8.94 -20.99
N TRP A 153 9.52 9.63 -20.38
CA TRP A 153 10.04 9.26 -19.07
C TRP A 153 9.05 9.61 -17.96
N ARG A 154 8.99 8.74 -16.95
CA ARG A 154 8.26 8.95 -15.70
C ARG A 154 9.19 8.56 -14.55
N PRO A 155 9.18 9.31 -13.44
CA PRO A 155 9.95 8.94 -12.27
C PRO A 155 9.50 7.58 -11.74
N VAL A 156 10.46 6.73 -11.37
CA VAL A 156 10.18 5.41 -10.79
C VAL A 156 10.53 5.44 -9.31
N LYS A 157 9.53 5.19 -8.45
CA LYS A 157 9.67 5.05 -7.00
C LYS A 157 9.78 3.57 -6.62
N GLU A 158 10.71 3.22 -5.74
CA GLU A 158 10.71 1.92 -5.06
C GLU A 158 9.46 1.81 -4.18
N GLN A 159 8.69 0.75 -4.39
CA GLN A 159 7.45 0.55 -3.64
C GLN A 159 7.74 0.35 -2.16
N THR A 160 6.90 0.97 -1.35
CA THR A 160 6.89 0.90 0.10
C THR A 160 5.51 0.44 0.57
N GLU A 161 5.40 -0.09 1.78
CA GLU A 161 4.12 -0.53 2.36
C GLU A 161 3.07 0.60 2.51
N VAL A 162 3.49 1.86 2.36
CA VAL A 162 2.64 3.04 2.49
C VAL A 162 2.15 3.60 1.17
N ASP A 163 2.63 3.04 0.05
CA ASP A 163 2.03 3.34 -1.24
C ASP A 163 0.65 2.70 -1.31
N ASP A 164 -0.27 3.33 -2.05
CA ASP A 164 -1.49 2.64 -2.45
C ASP A 164 -1.06 1.32 -3.12
N PRO A 165 -1.63 0.18 -2.69
CA PRO A 165 -1.25 -1.10 -3.26
C PRO A 165 -1.43 -1.04 -4.77
N ASP A 166 -0.39 -1.34 -5.54
CA ASP A 166 -0.44 -1.25 -6.99
C ASP A 166 -1.43 -2.28 -7.55
N PRO A 167 -2.62 -1.86 -8.01
CA PRO A 167 -3.57 -2.79 -8.62
C PRO A 167 -3.03 -3.35 -9.95
N GLY A 168 -1.94 -2.77 -10.46
CA GLY A 168 -1.20 -3.14 -11.66
C GLY A 168 0.08 -3.92 -11.44
N ALA A 169 0.38 -4.41 -10.23
CA ALA A 169 1.53 -5.29 -10.02
C ALA A 169 1.45 -6.43 -11.05
N ALA A 170 2.46 -6.55 -11.92
CA ALA A 170 2.38 -7.37 -13.13
C ALA A 170 1.81 -8.80 -12.91
N PRO A 171 2.05 -9.50 -11.79
CA PRO A 171 1.38 -10.75 -11.47
C PRO A 171 -0.14 -10.64 -11.29
N LEU A 172 -0.65 -9.66 -10.53
CA LEU A 172 -2.09 -9.46 -10.30
C LEU A 172 -2.79 -9.07 -11.60
N ALA A 173 -2.23 -8.12 -12.35
CA ALA A 173 -2.77 -7.70 -13.64
C ALA A 173 -2.84 -8.88 -14.64
N ARG A 174 -1.77 -9.71 -14.71
CA ARG A 174 -1.77 -10.93 -15.53
C ARG A 174 -2.79 -11.95 -15.05
N TRP A 175 -2.91 -12.17 -13.75
CA TRP A 175 -3.87 -13.10 -13.19
C TRP A 175 -5.31 -12.66 -13.50
N LEU A 176 -5.63 -11.38 -13.27
CA LEU A 176 -6.96 -10.81 -13.60
C LEU A 176 -7.27 -10.93 -15.09
N ALA A 177 -6.32 -10.60 -15.98
CA ALA A 177 -6.50 -10.74 -17.42
C ALA A 177 -6.67 -12.22 -17.85
N ALA A 178 -5.90 -13.13 -17.28
CA ALA A 178 -6.00 -14.56 -17.55
C ALA A 178 -7.33 -15.14 -17.06
N ARG A 179 -7.84 -14.71 -15.89
CA ARG A 179 -9.14 -15.16 -15.38
C ARG A 179 -10.30 -14.56 -16.19
N ALA A 180 -10.24 -13.28 -16.53
CA ALA A 180 -11.26 -12.62 -17.34
C ALA A 180 -11.38 -13.27 -18.74
N SER A 181 -10.24 -13.58 -19.40
CA SER A 181 -10.25 -14.26 -20.70
C SER A 181 -10.69 -15.72 -20.64
N ALA A 182 -10.48 -16.40 -19.50
CA ALA A 182 -10.89 -17.79 -19.29
C ALA A 182 -12.31 -17.96 -18.73
N ALA A 183 -13.00 -16.87 -18.37
CA ALA A 183 -14.28 -16.91 -17.64
C ALA A 183 -15.34 -17.78 -18.34
N ASP A 184 -15.54 -17.57 -19.64
CA ASP A 184 -16.50 -18.35 -20.43
C ASP A 184 -16.14 -19.83 -20.53
N ALA A 185 -14.84 -20.14 -20.64
CA ALA A 185 -14.36 -21.52 -20.69
C ALA A 185 -14.54 -22.22 -19.34
N TRP A 186 -14.27 -21.51 -18.24
CA TRP A 186 -14.45 -21.99 -16.88
C TRP A 186 -15.94 -22.28 -16.59
N ALA A 187 -16.83 -21.35 -16.95
CA ALA A 187 -18.29 -21.52 -16.79
C ALA A 187 -18.78 -22.79 -17.52
N ARG A 188 -18.39 -22.95 -18.80
CA ARG A 188 -18.73 -24.14 -19.60
C ARG A 188 -18.16 -25.43 -19.01
N ALA A 189 -16.96 -25.40 -18.44
CA ALA A 189 -16.29 -26.60 -17.94
C ALA A 189 -16.90 -27.13 -16.63
N TYR A 190 -17.36 -26.22 -15.75
CA TYR A 190 -17.72 -26.61 -14.38
C TYR A 190 -19.23 -26.54 -14.09
N ALA A 191 -19.97 -25.72 -14.84
CA ALA A 191 -21.42 -25.57 -14.68
C ALA A 191 -22.06 -24.94 -15.95
N PRO A 192 -22.13 -25.70 -17.06
CA PRO A 192 -22.60 -25.19 -18.35
C PRO A 192 -24.10 -24.84 -18.38
N ASP A 193 -24.89 -25.44 -17.49
CA ASP A 193 -26.34 -25.23 -17.40
C ASP A 193 -26.72 -24.07 -16.45
N GLU A 194 -25.73 -23.43 -15.83
CA GLU A 194 -25.93 -22.33 -14.88
C GLU A 194 -25.67 -20.98 -15.54
N ASP A 195 -26.50 -19.99 -15.19
CA ASP A 195 -26.29 -18.60 -15.61
C ASP A 195 -25.32 -17.89 -14.67
N TRP A 196 -24.11 -17.61 -15.15
CA TRP A 196 -23.02 -16.94 -14.42
C TRP A 196 -23.01 -15.44 -14.74
N ASP A 197 -23.98 -14.72 -14.18
CA ASP A 197 -24.27 -13.31 -14.44
C ASP A 197 -23.51 -12.31 -13.55
N PHE A 198 -22.67 -12.81 -12.63
CA PHE A 198 -22.00 -12.05 -11.58
C PHE A 198 -22.96 -11.31 -10.61
N SER A 199 -24.23 -11.74 -10.53
CA SER A 199 -25.18 -11.19 -9.56
C SER A 199 -24.98 -11.80 -8.17
N PRO A 200 -25.44 -11.12 -7.09
CA PRO A 200 -25.45 -11.69 -5.75
C PRO A 200 -26.27 -12.99 -5.64
N ASP A 201 -27.25 -13.20 -6.53
CA ASP A 201 -28.11 -14.38 -6.56
C ASP A 201 -27.35 -15.61 -7.09
N SER A 202 -26.27 -15.41 -7.86
CA SER A 202 -25.37 -16.49 -8.29
C SER A 202 -24.52 -17.10 -7.16
N LEU A 203 -24.40 -16.43 -6.00
CA LEU A 203 -23.53 -16.88 -4.90
C LEU A 203 -23.97 -18.20 -4.25
N SER A 204 -25.27 -18.46 -4.18
CA SER A 204 -25.78 -19.74 -3.68
C SER A 204 -25.38 -20.89 -4.60
N ARG A 205 -25.47 -20.67 -5.92
CA ARG A 205 -25.08 -21.63 -6.95
C ARG A 205 -23.56 -21.86 -6.97
N LEU A 206 -22.77 -20.79 -6.83
CA LEU A 206 -21.31 -20.89 -6.67
C LEU A 206 -20.93 -21.74 -5.46
N GLN A 207 -21.58 -21.51 -4.32
CA GLN A 207 -21.30 -22.28 -3.11
C GLN A 207 -21.61 -23.76 -3.30
N GLU A 208 -22.73 -24.09 -3.94
CA GLU A 208 -23.09 -25.48 -4.24
C GLU A 208 -22.09 -26.13 -5.18
N LEU A 209 -21.69 -25.43 -6.25
CA LEU A 209 -20.68 -25.90 -7.18
C LEU A 209 -19.35 -26.21 -6.47
N VAL A 210 -18.89 -25.32 -5.59
CA VAL A 210 -17.65 -25.49 -4.81
C VAL A 210 -17.75 -26.69 -3.85
N ARG A 211 -18.90 -26.92 -3.24
CA ARG A 211 -19.11 -28.12 -2.40
C ARG A 211 -19.13 -29.41 -3.20
N ARG A 212 -19.72 -29.39 -4.39
CA ARG A 212 -19.80 -30.56 -5.26
C ARG A 212 -18.44 -30.94 -5.85
N LYS A 213 -17.65 -29.96 -6.29
CA LYS A 213 -16.34 -30.19 -6.92
C LYS A 213 -15.20 -30.36 -5.93
N THR A 214 -15.26 -29.65 -4.80
CA THR A 214 -14.21 -29.66 -3.78
C THR A 214 -14.81 -29.82 -2.38
N PRO A 215 -15.36 -31.01 -2.05
CA PRO A 215 -16.16 -31.20 -0.83
C PRO A 215 -15.37 -31.00 0.47
N THR A 216 -14.04 -31.05 0.41
CA THR A 216 -13.14 -30.89 1.55
C THR A 216 -12.15 -29.75 1.34
N LYS A 217 -11.56 -29.26 2.43
CA LYS A 217 -10.52 -28.22 2.36
C LYS A 217 -9.29 -28.72 1.61
N GLU A 218 -9.00 -30.01 1.75
CA GLU A 218 -7.90 -30.71 1.11
C GLU A 218 -8.16 -30.78 -0.40
N SER A 219 -9.37 -31.15 -0.81
CA SER A 219 -9.77 -31.16 -2.23
C SER A 219 -9.74 -29.77 -2.86
N LEU A 220 -10.13 -28.72 -2.11
CA LEU A 220 -10.03 -27.33 -2.59
C LEU A 220 -8.57 -26.88 -2.78
N LYS A 221 -7.62 -27.43 -2.02
CA LYS A 221 -6.19 -27.13 -2.12
C LYS A 221 -5.44 -28.04 -3.09
N ASP A 222 -6.05 -29.12 -3.54
CA ASP A 222 -5.45 -30.09 -4.46
C ASP A 222 -4.98 -29.38 -5.75
N PRO A 223 -3.72 -29.54 -6.17
CA PRO A 223 -3.22 -29.01 -7.45
C PRO A 223 -4.09 -29.40 -8.65
N ALA A 224 -4.75 -30.57 -8.64
CA ALA A 224 -5.66 -31.00 -9.70
C ALA A 224 -6.89 -30.09 -9.84
N ASN A 225 -7.28 -29.40 -8.76
CA ASN A 225 -8.40 -28.46 -8.73
C ASN A 225 -7.96 -27.01 -8.85
N HIS A 226 -6.70 -26.74 -9.23
CA HIS A 226 -6.15 -25.39 -9.31
C HIS A 226 -7.00 -24.47 -10.19
N ASP A 227 -7.28 -24.84 -11.44
CA ASP A 227 -8.05 -23.97 -12.35
C ASP A 227 -9.49 -23.73 -11.85
N PHE A 228 -10.14 -24.79 -11.34
CA PHE A 228 -11.46 -24.67 -10.70
C PHE A 228 -11.44 -23.66 -9.55
N ARG A 229 -10.50 -23.81 -8.61
CA ARG A 229 -10.35 -22.96 -7.43
C ARG A 229 -10.09 -21.51 -7.81
N GLU A 230 -9.13 -21.26 -8.70
CA GLU A 230 -8.77 -19.90 -9.11
C GLU A 230 -9.93 -19.20 -9.81
N GLY A 231 -10.65 -19.92 -10.69
CA GLY A 231 -11.85 -19.37 -11.33
C GLY A 231 -13.00 -19.11 -10.35
N ALA A 232 -13.25 -20.01 -9.39
CA ALA A 232 -14.27 -19.81 -8.36
C ALA A 232 -13.94 -18.62 -7.45
N ALA A 233 -12.67 -18.46 -7.06
CA ALA A 233 -12.21 -17.35 -6.23
C ALA A 233 -12.31 -16.02 -6.98
N TRP A 234 -11.92 -16.00 -8.25
CA TRP A 234 -12.08 -14.84 -9.12
C TRP A 234 -13.55 -14.47 -9.31
N TYR A 235 -14.42 -15.44 -9.61
CA TYR A 235 -15.85 -15.20 -9.79
C TYR A 235 -16.50 -14.61 -8.53
N LEU A 236 -16.24 -15.20 -7.37
CA LEU A 236 -16.70 -14.66 -6.09
C LEU A 236 -16.23 -13.21 -5.90
N GLY A 237 -14.95 -12.95 -6.15
CA GLY A 237 -14.40 -11.61 -6.01
C GLY A 237 -15.02 -10.61 -6.99
N GLU A 238 -15.31 -11.01 -8.23
CA GLU A 238 -16.02 -10.14 -9.18
C GLU A 238 -17.46 -9.84 -8.77
N VAL A 239 -18.19 -10.80 -8.19
CA VAL A 239 -19.53 -10.56 -7.62
C VAL A 239 -19.44 -9.53 -6.49
N LEU A 240 -18.49 -9.70 -5.56
CA LEU A 240 -18.26 -8.76 -4.46
C LEU A 240 -17.90 -7.36 -5.00
N ARG A 241 -16.93 -7.28 -5.92
CA ARG A 241 -16.43 -6.02 -6.48
C ARG A 241 -17.51 -5.24 -7.23
N ARG A 242 -18.33 -5.94 -8.02
CA ARG A 242 -19.40 -5.32 -8.82
C ARG A 242 -20.61 -4.91 -7.97
N GLY A 243 -20.96 -5.71 -6.97
CA GLY A 243 -22.13 -5.45 -6.14
C GLY A 243 -21.88 -4.53 -4.94
N VAL A 244 -20.67 -4.52 -4.40
CA VAL A 244 -20.32 -3.80 -3.15
C VAL A 244 -19.23 -2.74 -3.37
N GLY A 245 -18.59 -2.71 -4.54
CA GLY A 245 -17.48 -1.81 -4.86
C GLY A 245 -16.12 -2.37 -4.43
N GLY A 246 -15.12 -1.51 -4.26
CA GLY A 246 -13.75 -1.90 -3.90
C GLY A 246 -12.88 -2.32 -5.07
N ARG A 247 -11.69 -2.84 -4.77
CA ARG A 247 -10.65 -3.16 -5.76
C ARG A 247 -9.87 -4.42 -5.41
N TRP A 248 -9.39 -5.10 -6.45
CA TRP A 248 -8.50 -6.26 -6.32
C TRP A 248 -7.10 -5.82 -5.88
N ASN A 249 -6.48 -6.67 -5.10
CA ASN A 249 -5.14 -6.48 -4.57
C ASN A 249 -4.46 -7.84 -4.33
N HIS A 250 -3.15 -7.83 -4.07
CA HIS A 250 -2.34 -9.01 -3.82
C HIS A 250 -1.34 -8.72 -2.70
N ASN A 251 -1.11 -9.68 -1.80
CA ASN A 251 -0.13 -9.49 -0.73
C ASN A 251 1.28 -9.78 -1.26
N PRO A 252 2.19 -8.79 -1.33
CA PRO A 252 3.56 -9.02 -1.79
C PRO A 252 4.34 -10.02 -0.93
N ASP A 253 3.98 -10.16 0.36
CA ASP A 253 4.73 -10.97 1.35
C ASP A 253 4.28 -12.43 1.47
N GLY A 254 3.66 -12.99 0.42
CA GLY A 254 3.39 -14.43 0.34
C GLY A 254 1.97 -14.87 0.72
N GLY A 255 0.97 -14.02 0.51
CA GLY A 255 -0.41 -14.52 0.41
C GLY A 255 -0.63 -15.19 -0.95
N ASP A 256 -0.81 -16.52 -0.99
CA ASP A 256 -0.98 -17.29 -2.24
C ASP A 256 -2.16 -16.85 -3.14
N HIS A 257 -3.06 -15.99 -2.65
CA HIS A 257 -4.29 -15.63 -3.35
C HIS A 257 -4.58 -14.12 -3.32
N PRO A 258 -4.97 -13.52 -4.45
CA PRO A 258 -5.51 -12.17 -4.51
C PRO A 258 -6.68 -11.95 -3.55
N TYR A 259 -6.80 -10.72 -3.04
CA TYR A 259 -7.86 -10.29 -2.14
C TYR A 259 -8.53 -9.00 -2.65
N LEU A 260 -9.64 -8.65 -2.03
CA LEU A 260 -10.36 -7.40 -2.27
C LEU A 260 -10.24 -6.50 -1.05
N GLU A 261 -10.04 -5.22 -1.29
CA GLU A 261 -10.04 -4.17 -0.26
C GLU A 261 -11.02 -3.06 -0.59
N ALA A 262 -11.27 -2.20 0.40
CA ALA A 262 -12.21 -1.10 0.31
C ALA A 262 -13.63 -1.55 -0.12
N LEU A 263 -14.06 -2.73 0.34
CA LEU A 263 -15.39 -3.26 0.08
C LEU A 263 -16.42 -2.55 0.96
N GLY A 264 -17.40 -1.92 0.30
CA GLY A 264 -18.59 -1.38 0.95
C GLY A 264 -18.31 -0.15 1.81
N PRO A 265 -19.34 0.37 2.51
CA PRO A 265 -19.24 1.64 3.24
C PRO A 265 -18.20 1.66 4.36
N LYS A 266 -17.83 0.49 4.87
CA LYS A 266 -16.88 0.31 5.99
C LYS A 266 -15.48 -0.07 5.52
N HIS A 267 -15.22 -0.04 4.21
CA HIS A 267 -13.92 -0.35 3.61
C HIS A 267 -13.35 -1.70 4.05
N HIS A 268 -14.18 -2.74 4.07
CA HIS A 268 -13.76 -4.08 4.48
C HIS A 268 -12.78 -4.73 3.50
N THR A 269 -12.03 -5.71 4.02
CA THR A 269 -11.18 -6.59 3.23
C THR A 269 -11.81 -7.98 3.14
N SER A 270 -11.77 -8.60 1.96
CA SER A 270 -12.20 -9.99 1.78
C SER A 270 -11.22 -10.78 0.94
N MET A 271 -10.93 -12.02 1.36
CA MET A 271 -10.12 -12.97 0.62
C MET A 271 -11.04 -14.04 0.01
N PRO A 272 -11.36 -13.99 -1.30
CA PRO A 272 -12.32 -14.89 -1.91
C PRO A 272 -11.99 -16.38 -1.69
N PHE A 273 -10.72 -16.77 -1.81
CA PHE A 273 -10.29 -18.14 -1.52
C PHE A 273 -10.64 -18.58 -0.08
N VAL A 274 -10.40 -17.72 0.91
CA VAL A 274 -10.74 -18.01 2.31
C VAL A 274 -12.25 -18.11 2.49
N ALA A 275 -13.01 -17.24 1.84
CA ALA A 275 -14.46 -17.27 1.87
C ALA A 275 -15.03 -18.58 1.28
N LEU A 276 -14.49 -19.07 0.15
CA LEU A 276 -14.84 -20.38 -0.41
C LEU A 276 -14.55 -21.52 0.58
N ARG A 277 -13.39 -21.47 1.24
CA ARG A 277 -13.02 -22.47 2.26
C ARG A 277 -13.97 -22.47 3.46
N ILE A 278 -14.50 -21.31 3.86
CA ILE A 278 -15.52 -21.22 4.92
C ILE A 278 -16.87 -21.73 4.41
N ALA A 279 -17.22 -21.42 3.16
CA ALA A 279 -18.45 -21.84 2.51
C ALA A 279 -18.62 -23.36 2.43
N LEU A 280 -17.53 -24.14 2.43
CA LEU A 280 -17.56 -25.60 2.54
C LEU A 280 -18.17 -26.11 3.85
N ARG A 281 -18.09 -25.33 4.94
CA ARG A 281 -18.57 -25.72 6.28
C ARG A 281 -19.85 -25.01 6.70
N ARG A 282 -20.23 -23.93 6.03
CA ARG A 282 -21.36 -23.07 6.40
C ARG A 282 -22.32 -22.88 5.24
N ASP A 283 -23.53 -23.39 5.36
CA ASP A 283 -24.56 -23.31 4.32
C ASP A 283 -25.02 -21.86 4.12
N GLY A 284 -25.15 -21.42 2.87
CA GLY A 284 -25.52 -20.04 2.50
C GLY A 284 -24.52 -18.96 2.95
N TYR A 285 -23.27 -19.33 3.22
CA TYR A 285 -22.26 -18.38 3.71
C TYR A 285 -21.90 -17.33 2.67
N LEU A 286 -21.73 -17.69 1.39
CA LEU A 286 -21.30 -16.71 0.38
C LEU A 286 -22.31 -15.58 0.22
N ARG A 287 -23.62 -15.89 0.21
CA ARG A 287 -24.65 -14.86 0.15
C ARG A 287 -24.67 -13.98 1.39
N ARG A 288 -24.63 -14.57 2.59
CA ARG A 288 -24.58 -13.78 3.83
C ARG A 288 -23.33 -12.90 3.90
N HIS A 289 -22.19 -13.41 3.45
CA HIS A 289 -20.93 -12.65 3.40
C HIS A 289 -21.05 -11.43 2.47
N PHE A 290 -21.70 -11.58 1.31
CA PHE A 290 -22.04 -10.43 0.45
C PHE A 290 -22.96 -9.44 1.18
N ASP A 291 -24.05 -9.93 1.77
CA ASP A 291 -25.05 -9.08 2.43
C ASP A 291 -24.44 -8.32 3.64
N ASP A 292 -23.49 -8.93 4.35
CA ASP A 292 -22.78 -8.30 5.47
C ASP A 292 -21.84 -7.18 4.99
N LEU A 293 -21.15 -7.39 3.86
CA LEU A 293 -20.28 -6.38 3.25
C LEU A 293 -21.06 -5.20 2.65
N ALA A 294 -22.30 -5.43 2.21
CA ALA A 294 -23.16 -4.41 1.61
C ALA A 294 -23.83 -3.47 2.63
N ARG A 295 -23.71 -3.75 3.93
CA ARG A 295 -24.31 -2.98 5.05
C ARG A 295 -23.35 -2.01 5.71
#